data_AF-A0A931UZS3-F1
#
_entry.id   AF-A0A931UZS3-F1
#
_cell.length_a   1.000
_cell.length_b   1.000
_cell.length_c   1.000
_cell.angle_alpha   90.00
_cell.angle_beta   90.00
_cell.angle_gamma   90.00
#
_symmetry.space_group_name_H-M   'P 1'
#
loop_
_entity.id
_entity.type
_entity.pdbx_description
1 polymer ?
#
loop_
_entity_poly.entity_id
_entity_poly.type
_entity_poly.pdbx_seq_one_letter_code
_entity_poly.pdbx_strand_id
1 'polypeptide(L)'
;MMQVPVKWSELCASDEFQGRWVALDGCRYDESTAKPLEGTLVDSDEDLVELCMRIRHKGGRECAILYIEEARRLSTPPPPSVRAMH
;
A
#
# COMPACT_ATOMS: atom_id res chain seq x y z
N MET A 1 12.70 6.55 -20.06
CA MET A 1 12.91 5.52 -19.02
C MET A 1 11.66 4.66 -19.03
N MET A 2 11.76 3.39 -19.42
CA MET A 2 10.60 2.49 -19.44
C MET A 2 10.29 2.13 -17.98
N GLN A 3 9.11 2.51 -17.49
CA GLN A 3 8.68 2.07 -16.16
C GLN A 3 8.28 0.59 -16.27
N VAL A 4 8.85 -0.25 -15.42
CA VAL A 4 8.63 -1.70 -15.42
C VAL A 4 7.53 -2.04 -14.42
N PRO A 5 6.59 -2.94 -14.74
CA PRO A 5 5.59 -3.40 -13.78
C PRO A 5 6.25 -4.04 -12.56
N VAL A 6 5.78 -3.67 -11.38
CA VAL A 6 6.19 -4.25 -10.09
C VAL A 6 5.06 -5.09 -9.53
N LYS A 7 5.39 -6.22 -8.90
CA LYS A 7 4.38 -7.07 -8.28
C LYS A 7 3.88 -6.44 -6.99
N TRP A 8 2.58 -6.56 -6.73
CA TRP A 8 1.97 -6.07 -5.50
C TRP A 8 2.60 -6.69 -4.25
N SER A 9 2.92 -7.99 -4.31
CA SER A 9 3.61 -8.70 -3.22
C SER A 9 4.99 -8.15 -2.92
N GLU A 10 5.72 -7.64 -3.93
CA GLU A 10 7.04 -7.03 -3.76
C GLU A 10 6.93 -5.66 -3.09
N LEU A 11 5.93 -4.86 -3.49
CA LEU A 11 5.63 -3.59 -2.81
C LEU A 11 5.24 -3.81 -1.34
N CYS A 12 4.39 -4.81 -1.07
CA CYS A 12 3.98 -5.15 0.29
C CYS A 12 5.11 -5.73 1.14
N ALA A 13 6.14 -6.31 0.54
CA ALA A 13 7.31 -6.82 1.25
C ALA A 13 8.40 -5.76 1.47
N SER A 14 8.31 -4.62 0.78
CA SER A 14 9.28 -3.53 0.90
C SER A 14 8.95 -2.66 2.11
N ASP A 15 9.90 -2.51 3.02
CA ASP A 15 9.82 -1.58 4.15
C ASP A 15 9.64 -0.12 3.70
N GLU A 16 10.11 0.25 2.50
CA GLU A 16 10.01 1.61 1.97
C GLU A 16 8.56 2.07 1.77
N PHE A 17 7.66 1.14 1.45
CA PHE A 17 6.27 1.44 1.13
C PHE A 17 5.29 1.04 2.23
N GLN A 18 5.76 0.47 3.35
CA GLN A 18 4.91 0.16 4.49
C GLN A 18 4.27 1.42 5.07
N GLY A 19 2.97 1.39 5.33
CA GLY A 19 2.24 2.54 5.87
C GLY A 19 2.08 3.68 4.86
N ARG A 20 2.19 3.41 3.55
CA ARG A 20 2.11 4.42 2.50
C ARG A 20 1.03 4.13 1.48
N TRP A 21 0.56 5.20 0.87
CA TRP A 21 -0.26 5.18 -0.33
C TRP A 21 0.63 5.05 -1.56
N VAL A 22 0.27 4.14 -2.45
CA VAL A 22 0.95 3.92 -3.72
C VAL A 22 -0.04 4.11 -4.86
N ALA A 23 0.43 4.79 -5.90
CA ALA A 23 -0.32 4.95 -7.14
C ALA A 23 0.25 4.02 -8.20
N LEU A 24 -0.59 3.12 -8.69
CA LEU A 24 -0.26 2.13 -9.71
C LEU A 24 -0.99 2.42 -11.01
N ASP A 25 -0.25 2.53 -12.10
CA ASP A 25 -0.79 2.62 -13.45
C ASP A 25 -0.84 1.25 -14.11
N GLY A 26 -1.86 1.02 -14.95
CA GLY A 26 -2.07 -0.28 -15.61
C GLY A 26 -2.17 -1.46 -14.64
N CYS A 27 -2.81 -1.28 -13.48
CA CYS A 27 -2.86 -2.30 -12.44
C CYS A 27 -3.67 -3.53 -12.90
N ARG A 28 -3.07 -4.71 -12.82
CA ARG A 28 -3.73 -5.99 -13.06
C ARG A 28 -4.23 -6.56 -11.73
N TYR A 29 -5.48 -7.02 -11.74
CA TYR A 29 -6.12 -7.61 -10.57
C TYR A 29 -6.32 -9.12 -10.75
N ASP A 30 -6.29 -9.83 -9.63
CA ASP A 30 -6.68 -11.22 -9.54
C ASP A 30 -8.20 -11.33 -9.66
N GLU A 31 -8.68 -12.10 -10.64
CA GLU A 31 -10.11 -12.21 -10.95
C GLU A 31 -10.92 -12.89 -9.85
N SER A 32 -10.27 -13.69 -8.99
CA SER A 32 -10.94 -14.45 -7.93
C SER A 32 -11.05 -13.67 -6.62
N THR A 33 -10.04 -12.86 -6.31
CA THR A 33 -9.92 -12.15 -5.02
C THR A 33 -10.09 -10.64 -5.13
N ALA A 34 -10.16 -10.11 -6.36
CA ALA A 34 -10.15 -8.67 -6.66
C ALA A 34 -8.94 -7.93 -6.08
N LYS A 35 -7.85 -8.65 -5.80
CA LYS A 35 -6.61 -8.09 -5.25
C LYS A 35 -5.65 -7.65 -6.36
N PRO A 36 -4.89 -6.57 -6.17
CA PRO A 36 -3.84 -6.18 -7.11
C PRO A 36 -2.75 -7.26 -7.20
N LEU A 37 -2.35 -7.61 -8.42
CA LEU A 37 -1.26 -8.55 -8.70
C LEU A 37 0.03 -7.84 -9.08
N GLU A 38 -0.06 -6.88 -9.99
CA GLU A 38 1.07 -6.05 -10.43
C GLU A 38 0.57 -4.73 -11.01
N GLY A 39 1.46 -3.76 -11.13
CA GLY A 39 1.20 -2.48 -11.78
C GLY A 39 2.47 -1.66 -11.87
N THR A 40 2.42 -0.57 -12.62
CA THR A 40 3.54 0.35 -12.74
C THR A 40 3.47 1.38 -11.61
N LEU A 41 4.45 1.37 -10.70
CA LEU A 41 4.52 2.38 -9.64
C LEU A 41 4.84 3.75 -10.24
N VAL A 42 3.88 4.68 -10.13
CA VAL A 42 4.04 6.04 -10.69
C VAL A 42 4.33 7.11 -9.63
N ASP A 43 3.85 6.91 -8.40
CA ASP A 43 4.07 7.79 -7.26
C ASP A 43 3.70 7.06 -5.95
N SER A 44 4.21 7.55 -4.83
CA SER A 44 3.89 7.05 -3.49
C SER A 44 4.01 8.17 -2.47
N ASP A 45 3.15 8.18 -1.46
CA ASP A 45 3.19 9.14 -0.36
C ASP A 45 2.60 8.59 0.93
N GLU A 46 2.96 9.19 2.06
CA GLU A 46 2.30 8.93 3.35
C GLU A 46 0.95 9.64 3.42
N ASP A 47 0.81 10.79 2.75
CA ASP A 47 -0.40 11.59 2.68
C ASP A 47 -1.15 11.37 1.36
N LEU A 48 -2.37 10.82 1.47
CA LEU A 48 -3.25 10.57 0.33
C LEU A 48 -3.57 11.85 -0.45
N VAL A 49 -3.74 12.98 0.22
CA VAL A 49 -4.10 14.26 -0.38
C VAL A 49 -2.94 14.78 -1.24
N GLU A 50 -1.73 14.77 -0.69
CA GLU A 50 -0.52 15.17 -1.42
C GLU A 50 -0.27 14.28 -2.63
N LEU A 51 -0.47 12.96 -2.48
CA LEU A 51 -0.39 12.01 -3.59
C LEU A 51 -1.39 12.36 -4.71
N CYS A 52 -2.66 12.58 -4.35
CA CYS A 52 -3.70 12.93 -5.31
C CYS A 52 -3.40 14.25 -6.03
N MET A 53 -2.91 15.25 -5.28
CA MET A 53 -2.50 16.54 -5.85
C MET A 53 -1.37 16.36 -6.86
N ARG A 54 -0.32 15.59 -6.54
CA ARG A 54 0.78 15.32 -7.47
C ARG A 54 0.32 14.59 -8.73
N ILE A 55 -0.53 13.57 -8.60
CA ILE A 55 -1.07 12.83 -9.75
C ILE A 55 -1.85 13.77 -10.68
N ARG A 56 -2.71 14.61 -10.10
CA ARG A 56 -3.49 15.59 -10.86
C ARG A 56 -2.58 16.59 -11.57
N HIS A 57 -1.54 17.10 -10.90
CA HIS A 57 -0.58 18.02 -11.50
C HIS A 57 0.24 17.39 -12.64
N LYS A 58 0.50 16.07 -12.58
CA LYS A 58 1.18 15.31 -13.64
C LYS A 58 0.30 15.00 -14.86
N GLY A 59 -0.91 15.56 -14.93
CA GLY A 59 -1.81 15.46 -16.08
C GLY A 59 -2.99 14.50 -15.91
N GLY A 60 -3.17 13.92 -14.71
CA GLY A 60 -4.20 12.92 -14.45
C GLY A 60 -3.91 11.61 -15.17
N ARG A 61 -3.65 10.54 -14.42
CA ARG A 61 -3.48 9.19 -14.97
C ARG A 61 -4.60 8.32 -14.42
N GLU A 62 -5.04 7.34 -15.20
CA GLU A 62 -5.93 6.28 -14.73
C GLU A 62 -5.11 5.33 -13.84
N CYS A 63 -4.87 5.75 -12.59
CA CYS A 63 -4.11 4.98 -11.63
C CYS A 63 -5.00 4.48 -10.48
N ALA A 64 -4.72 3.26 -10.04
CA ALA A 64 -5.24 2.74 -8.79
C ALA A 64 -4.43 3.29 -7.62
N ILE A 65 -5.12 3.87 -6.62
CA ILE A 65 -4.49 4.33 -5.38
C ILE A 65 -4.79 3.30 -4.30
N LEU A 66 -3.73 2.70 -3.76
CA LEU A 66 -3.80 1.59 -2.81
C LEU A 66 -2.96 1.91 -1.58
N TYR A 67 -3.42 1.48 -0.41
CA TYR A 67 -2.66 1.63 0.83
C TYR A 67 -1.96 0.31 1.16
N ILE A 68 -0.69 0.39 1.49
CA ILE A 68 0.06 -0.74 2.03
C ILE A 68 0.02 -0.64 3.54
N GLU A 69 -0.73 -1.56 4.16
CA GLU A 69 -0.78 -1.64 5.61
C GLU A 69 0.63 -1.88 6.16
N GLU A 70 1.03 -1.03 7.11
CA GLU A 70 2.22 -1.33 7.90
C GLU A 70 1.96 -2.66 8.61
N ALA A 71 2.79 -3.66 8.34
CA ALA A 71 2.76 -4.92 9.04
C ALA A 71 2.94 -4.61 10.53
N ARG A 72 1.83 -4.51 11.26
CA ARG A 72 1.82 -4.31 12.71
C ARG A 72 2.80 -5.31 13.28
N ARG A 73 3.94 -4.82 13.75
CA ARG A 73 4.83 -5.58 14.62
C ARG A 73 4.00 -5.87 15.86
N LEU A 74 3.22 -6.94 15.83
CA LEU A 74 2.46 -7.49 16.95
C LEU A 74 3.48 -8.10 17.91
N SER A 75 4.28 -7.25 18.54
CA SER A 75 5.20 -7.58 19.62
C SER A 75 4.74 -6.85 20.88
N THR A 76 3.46 -6.96 21.23
CA THR A 76 3.06 -6.88 22.63
C THR A 76 2.06 -8.00 22.88
N PRO A 77 2.42 -9.03 23.67
CA PRO A 77 1.42 -9.97 24.17
C PRO A 77 0.37 -9.16 24.97
N PRO A 78 -0.91 -9.59 24.96
CA PRO A 78 -1.93 -8.94 25.78
C PRO A 78 -1.45 -8.90 27.24
N PRO A 79 -1.67 -7.79 27.98
CA PRO A 79 -1.28 -7.71 29.37
C PRO A 79 -1.90 -8.90 30.14
N PRO A 80 -1.14 -9.55 31.06
CA PRO A 80 -1.68 -10.67 31.82
C PRO A 80 -2.92 -10.19 32.56
N SER A 81 -4.06 -10.83 32.29
CA SER A 81 -5.32 -10.55 32.95
C SER A 81 -5.13 -10.74 34.45
N VAL A 82 -5.10 -9.65 35.21
CA VAL A 82 -5.08 -9.69 36.67
C VAL A 82 -6.47 -10.16 37.08
N ARG A 83 -6.61 -11.48 37.21
CA ARG A 83 -7.81 -12.10 37.74
C ARG A 83 -7.89 -11.67 39.21
N ALA A 84 -8.70 -10.64 39.46
CA ALA A 84 -8.96 -10.11 40.79
C ALA A 84 -9.38 -11.26 41.71
N MET A 85 -8.60 -11.48 42.76
CA MET A 85 -8.93 -12.38 43.85
C MET A 85 -10.08 -11.74 44.63
N HIS A 86 -11.21 -12.44 44.69
CA HIS A 86 -12.29 -12.23 45.66
C HIS A 86 -12.50 -13.55 46.41
#